data_AF-A0AAU7NCY0-F1
#
_entry.id   AF-A0AAU7NCY0-F1
#
_cell.length_a   1.000
_cell.length_b   1.000
_cell.length_c   1.000
_cell.angle_alpha   90.00
_cell.angle_beta   90.00
_cell.angle_gamma   90.00
#
_symmetry.space_group_name_H-M   'P 1'
#
loop_
_entity.id
_entity.type
_entity.pdbx_description
1 polymer ?
#
loop_
_entity_poly.entity_id
_entity_poly.type
_entity_poly.pdbx_seq_one_letter_code
_entity_poly.pdbx_strand_id
1 'polypeptide(L)' 'MDWQSDKRDPATLWFSLSSRAAEHEQGKEWHIAALLWKEAAQYAKAHLNIEWANLRGDFCTLRANRLPKYNE' A
#
# COMPACT_ATOMS: atom_id res chain seq x y z
N MET A 1 -30.12 8.10 5.11
CA MET A 1 -28.92 7.43 4.56
C MET A 1 -28.01 8.53 4.05
N ASP A 2 -27.05 8.96 4.87
CA ASP A 2 -26.06 9.96 4.47
C ASP A 2 -25.09 9.33 3.48
N TRP A 3 -25.29 9.63 2.19
CA TRP A 3 -24.42 9.21 1.10
C TRP A 3 -23.22 10.16 0.97
N GLN A 4 -22.54 10.43 2.08
CA GLN A 4 -21.22 11.02 2.05
C GLN A 4 -20.25 9.92 1.60
N SER A 5 -20.25 9.64 0.29
CA SER A 5 -19.03 9.15 -0.36
C SER A 5 -17.92 10.04 0.15
N ASP A 6 -17.00 9.45 0.88
CA ASP A 6 -15.81 10.09 1.43
C ASP A 6 -15.00 10.62 0.24
N LYS A 7 -15.33 11.84 -0.23
CA LYS A 7 -14.74 12.51 -1.41
C LYS A 7 -13.36 13.06 -1.06
N ARG A 8 -12.52 12.26 -0.41
CA ARG A 8 -11.11 12.61 -0.25
C ARG A 8 -10.50 12.71 -1.64
N ASP A 9 -9.81 13.82 -1.91
CA ASP A 9 -9.14 14.01 -3.19
C ASP A 9 -8.17 12.84 -3.42
N PRO A 10 -8.12 12.25 -4.63
CA PRO A 10 -7.25 11.11 -4.91
C PRO A 10 -5.77 11.35 -4.59
N ALA A 11 -5.26 12.58 -4.71
CA ALA A 11 -3.88 12.86 -4.30
C ALA A 11 -3.69 12.79 -2.78
N THR A 12 -4.71 13.18 -2.00
CA THR A 12 -4.72 13.01 -0.54
C THR A 12 -4.76 11.52 -0.16
N LEU A 13 -5.59 10.72 -0.84
CA LEU A 13 -5.66 9.27 -0.63
C LEU A 13 -4.33 8.59 -1.00
N TRP A 14 -3.75 8.94 -2.15
CA TRP A 14 -2.43 8.49 -2.56
C TRP A 14 -1.38 8.77 -1.47
N PHE A 15 -1.30 10.01 -1.00
CA PHE A 15 -0.29 10.41 -0.03
C PHE A 15 -0.50 9.73 1.33
N SER A 16 -1.75 9.65 1.81
CA SER A 16 -2.07 9.01 3.08
C SER A 16 -1.78 7.50 3.07
N LEU A 17 -2.20 6.79 2.02
CA LEU A 17 -2.00 5.35 1.91
C LEU A 17 -0.53 4.99 1.72
N SER A 18 0.20 5.74 0.88
CA SER A 18 1.64 5.53 0.68
C SER A 18 2.46 5.80 1.95
N SER A 19 2.11 6.84 2.71
CA SER A 19 2.77 7.13 4.00
C SER A 19 2.55 6.00 5.01
N ARG A 20 1.30 5.54 5.16
CA ARG A 20 0.97 4.41 6.04
C ARG A 20 1.65 3.12 5.58
N ALA A 21 1.71 2.87 4.27
CA ALA A 21 2.41 1.71 3.72
C ALA A 21 3.90 1.73 4.13
N ALA A 22 4.55 2.89 4.04
CA ALA A 22 5.94 3.06 4.46
C ALA A 22 6.15 2.86 5.97
N GLU A 23 5.21 3.29 6.82
CA GLU A 23 5.25 3.02 8.27
C GLU A 23 5.20 1.52 8.56
N HIS A 24 4.29 0.79 7.90
CA HIS A 24 4.19 -0.67 8.04
C HIS A 24 5.43 -1.41 7.50
N GLU A 25 6.08 -0.89 6.45
CA GLU A 25 7.37 -1.43 5.99
C GLU A 25 8.46 -1.28 7.05
N GLN A 26 8.53 -0.15 7.76
CA GLN A 26 9.46 0.05 8.87
C GLN A 26 9.18 -0.94 10.01
N GLY A 27 7.91 -1.23 10.26
CA GLY A 27 7.45 -2.26 11.19
C GLY A 27 7.66 -3.71 10.71
N LYS A 28 8.14 -3.92 9.47
CA LYS A 28 8.23 -5.24 8.81
C LYS A 28 6.88 -5.95 8.68
N GLU A 29 5.79 -5.22 8.71
CA GLU A 29 4.42 -5.71 8.53
C GLU A 29 4.12 -5.84 7.03
N TRP A 30 4.88 -6.70 6.36
CA TRP A 30 4.97 -6.76 4.90
C TRP A 30 3.63 -7.02 4.20
N HIS A 31 2.75 -7.81 4.81
CA HIS A 31 1.43 -8.09 4.24
C HIS A 31 0.55 -6.83 4.20
N ILE A 32 0.54 -6.06 5.29
CA ILE A 32 -0.24 -4.82 5.39
C ILE A 32 0.34 -3.76 4.45
N ALA A 33 1.67 -3.61 4.44
CA ALA A 33 2.36 -2.72 3.51
C ALA A 33 2.03 -3.03 2.04
N ALA A 34 2.00 -4.32 1.65
CA ALA A 34 1.66 -4.72 0.29
C ALA A 34 0.25 -4.29 -0.12
N LEU A 35 -0.74 -4.50 0.75
CA LEU A 35 -2.12 -4.11 0.51
C LEU A 35 -2.25 -2.59 0.35
N LEU A 36 -1.65 -1.82 1.25
CA LEU A 36 -1.71 -0.36 1.22
C LEU A 36 -1.03 0.22 -0.01
N TRP A 37 0.08 -0.35 -0.47
CA TRP A 37 0.70 0.08 -1.73
C TRP A 37 -0.18 -0.20 -2.95
N LYS A 38 -0.79 -1.39 -3.03
CA LYS A 38 -1.71 -1.70 -4.14
C LYS A 38 -2.96 -0.83 -4.11
N GLU A 39 -3.47 -0.50 -2.93
CA GLU A 39 -4.57 0.44 -2.76
C GLU A 39 -4.16 1.86 -3.16
N ALA A 40 -2.98 2.33 -2.73
CA ALA A 40 -2.45 3.65 -3.09
C ALA A 40 -2.36 3.81 -4.62
N ALA A 41 -1.92 2.78 -5.34
CA ALA A 41 -1.80 2.80 -6.81
C ALA A 41 -3.13 3.16 -7.51
N GLN A 42 -4.29 2.84 -6.92
CA GLN A 42 -5.60 3.17 -7.48
C GLN A 42 -5.91 4.68 -7.46
N TYR A 43 -5.27 5.42 -6.55
CA TYR A 43 -5.49 6.85 -6.36
C TYR A 43 -4.37 7.73 -6.95
N ALA A 44 -3.28 7.13 -7.40
CA ALA A 44 -2.17 7.82 -8.03
C ALA A 44 -2.58 8.42 -9.40
N LYS A 45 -2.40 9.75 -9.55
CA LYS A 45 -2.67 10.46 -10.82
C LYS A 45 -1.50 10.39 -11.81
N ALA A 46 -0.26 10.30 -11.31
CA ALA A 46 0.95 10.23 -12.13
C ALA A 46 1.34 8.79 -12.42
N HIS A 47 1.68 8.47 -13.67
CA HIS A 47 2.07 7.12 -14.08
C HIS A 47 3.23 6.57 -13.23
N LEU A 48 4.25 7.39 -12.99
CA LEU A 48 5.41 7.02 -12.16
C LEU A 48 5.00 6.61 -10.73
N ASN A 49 3.98 7.24 -10.16
CA ASN A 49 3.48 6.89 -8.82
C ASN A 49 2.74 5.56 -8.84
N ILE A 50 1.98 5.27 -9.90
CA ILE A 50 1.32 3.97 -10.10
C ILE A 50 2.37 2.86 -10.18
N GLU A 51 3.40 3.05 -11.01
CA GLU A 51 4.49 2.07 -11.16
C GLU A 51 5.25 1.86 -9.85
N TRP A 52 5.60 2.95 -9.16
CA TRP A 52 6.27 2.90 -7.87
C TRP A 52 5.49 2.09 -6.84
N ALA A 53 4.20 2.40 -6.67
CA ALA A 53 3.36 1.69 -5.72
C ALA A 53 3.16 0.22 -6.08
N ASN A 54 3.02 -0.10 -7.37
CA ASN A 54 2.94 -1.50 -7.80
C ASN A 54 4.23 -2.26 -7.47
N LEU A 55 5.40 -1.69 -7.78
CA LEU A 55 6.71 -2.29 -7.48
C LEU A 55 6.93 -2.48 -5.97
N ARG A 56 6.58 -1.48 -5.15
CA ARG A 56 6.66 -1.60 -3.69
C ARG A 56 5.71 -2.66 -3.15
N GLY A 57 4.48 -2.71 -3.67
CA GLY A 57 3.50 -3.73 -3.32
C GLY A 57 3.99 -5.15 -3.63
N ASP A 58 4.63 -5.35 -4.78
CA ASP A 58 5.19 -6.64 -5.18
C ASP A 58 6.40 -7.01 -4.30
N PHE A 59 7.28 -6.06 -4.02
CA PHE A 59 8.40 -6.26 -3.09
C PHE A 59 7.90 -6.67 -1.69
N CYS A 60 6.89 -6.00 -1.16
CA CYS A 60 6.30 -6.31 0.13
C CYS A 60 5.63 -7.69 0.12
N THR A 61 4.94 -8.05 -0.96
CA THR A 61 4.35 -9.39 -1.14
C THR A 61 5.44 -10.47 -1.11
N LEU A 62 6.55 -10.26 -1.82
CA LEU A 62 7.68 -11.18 -1.80
C LEU A 62 8.30 -11.30 -0.40
N ARG A 63 8.40 -10.20 0.36
CA ARG A 63 8.90 -10.21 1.73
C ARG A 63 7.95 -10.94 2.68
N ALA A 64 6.64 -10.72 2.55
CA ALA A 64 5.62 -11.41 3.33
C ALA A 64 5.68 -12.94 3.10
N ASN A 65 5.83 -13.35 1.84
CA ASN A 65 5.89 -14.75 1.45
C ASN A 65 7.25 -15.43 1.73
N ARG A 66 8.30 -14.64 2.00
CA ARG A 66 9.63 -15.15 2.41
C ARG A 66 9.77 -15.33 3.92
N LEU A 67 8.76 -14.97 4.72
CA LEU A 67 8.78 -15.36 6.13
C LEU A 67 8.80 -16.90 6.19
N PRO A 68 9.74 -17.49 6.91
CA PRO A 68 9.86 -18.94 6.93
C PRO A 68 8.58 -19.54 7.49
N LYS A 69 8.07 -20.60 6.85
CA LYS A 69 7.39 -21.67 7.58
C LYS A 69 8.40 -22.28 8.56
N TYR A 70 8.67 -21.62 9.68
CA TYR A 70 9.31 -22.25 10.83
C TYR A 70 8.40 -21.99 12.02
N ASN A 71 7.42 -22.87 12.12
CA ASN A 71 6.79 -23.31 13.35
C ASN A 71 6.23 -24.70 13.03
N GLU A 72 7.08 -25.70 13.22
CA GLU A 72 6.85 -27.03 13.82
C GLU A 72 7.99 -27.99 13.46
#